data_AF-A0A0D7CMV5-F1
#
_entry.id   AF-A0A0D7CMV5-F1
#
_cell.length_a   1.000
_cell.length_b   1.000
_cell.length_c   1.000
_cell.angle_alpha   90.00
_cell.angle_beta   90.00
_cell.angle_gamma   90.00
#
_symmetry.space_group_name_H-M   'P 1'
#
loop_
_entity.id
_entity.type
_entity.pdbx_description
1 polymer ?
#
loop_
_entity_poly.entity_id
_entity_poly.type
_entity_poly.pdbx_seq_one_letter_code
_entity_poly.pdbx_strand_id
1 'polypeptide(L)'
;MHGRNNPLPPVVQHLVKGCCTHEDRKDGTVRYKVTGRHFKGVTDDEGNTIPEGEVRLDPWIVLEFVAQAIAVVEELEAGNLLFSRSFSRGHRHGSEGGDAVTARFSYSHGQVACSAE
;
A
#
# COMPACT_ATOMS: atom_id res chain seq x y z
N MET A 1 10.55 -5.87 -24.20
CA MET A 1 9.24 -5.33 -23.78
C MET A 1 9.32 -5.01 -22.29
N HIS A 2 9.37 -3.73 -21.90
CA HIS A 2 9.33 -3.38 -20.48
C HIS A 2 7.86 -3.39 -20.05
N GLY A 3 7.45 -4.45 -19.36
CA GLY A 3 6.14 -4.50 -18.72
C GLY A 3 6.02 -3.29 -17.79
N ARG A 4 5.04 -2.42 -18.05
CA ARG A 4 4.77 -1.27 -17.18
C ARG A 4 4.53 -1.83 -15.77
N ASN A 5 5.32 -1.38 -14.79
CA ASN A 5 5.18 -1.76 -13.38
C ASN A 5 3.97 -1.07 -12.72
N ASN A 6 2.89 -0.85 -13.48
CA ASN A 6 1.65 -0.32 -12.94
C ASN A 6 0.72 -1.51 -12.66
N PRO A 7 0.42 -1.82 -11.39
CA PRO A 7 -0.47 -2.92 -11.06
C PRO A 7 -1.87 -2.66 -11.65
N LEU A 8 -2.50 -3.72 -12.18
CA LEU A 8 -3.89 -3.64 -12.64
C LEU A 8 -4.82 -3.40 -11.43
N PRO A 9 -6.02 -2.84 -11.63
CA PRO A 9 -6.94 -2.58 -10.52
C PRO A 9 -7.22 -3.78 -9.61
N PRO A 10 -7.41 -5.03 -10.12
CA PRO A 10 -7.59 -6.20 -9.27
C PRO A 10 -6.37 -6.49 -8.38
N VAL A 11 -5.17 -6.19 -8.87
CA VAL A 11 -3.92 -6.44 -8.12
C VAL A 11 -3.87 -5.60 -6.85
N VAL A 12 -4.26 -4.32 -6.92
CA VAL A 12 -4.29 -3.44 -5.75
C VAL A 12 -5.47 -3.79 -4.82
N GLN A 13 -6.64 -4.07 -5.39
CA GLN A 13 -7.85 -4.39 -4.60
C GLN A 13 -7.74 -5.69 -3.79
N HIS A 14 -6.85 -6.61 -4.19
CA HIS A 14 -6.61 -7.87 -3.50
C HIS A 14 -5.40 -7.83 -2.55
N LEU A 15 -4.86 -6.65 -2.25
CA LEU A 15 -3.88 -6.51 -1.17
C LEU A 15 -4.53 -6.76 0.18
N VAL A 16 -3.84 -7.54 1.00
CA VAL A 16 -4.29 -7.96 2.32
C VAL A 16 -3.37 -7.43 3.41
N LYS A 17 -3.86 -7.38 4.65
CA LYS A 17 -3.03 -7.04 5.81
C LYS A 17 -1.80 -7.96 5.90
N GLY A 18 -0.67 -7.38 6.30
CA GLY A 18 0.62 -8.05 6.37
C GLY A 18 1.28 -8.24 5.01
N CYS A 19 0.78 -7.61 3.94
CA CYS A 19 1.41 -7.71 2.63
C CYS A 19 2.75 -6.97 2.55
N CYS A 20 3.00 -6.00 3.44
CA CYS A 20 4.24 -5.25 3.48
C CYS A 20 5.19 -5.79 4.56
N THR A 21 6.43 -6.07 4.17
CA THR A 21 7.51 -6.52 5.08
C THR A 21 8.75 -5.66 4.84
N HIS A 22 9.66 -5.62 5.82
CA HIS A 22 10.95 -4.95 5.68
C HIS A 22 12.09 -5.89 6.03
N GLU A 23 13.26 -5.64 5.46
CA GLU A 23 14.51 -6.36 5.73
C GLU A 23 15.65 -5.35 5.87
N ASP A 24 16.34 -5.40 7.02
CA ASP A 24 17.58 -4.66 7.23
C ASP A 24 18.73 -5.34 6.52
N ARG A 25 19.41 -4.61 5.64
CA ARG A 25 20.53 -5.13 4.87
C ARG A 25 21.86 -4.78 5.56
N LYS A 26 22.87 -5.63 5.32
CA LYS A 26 24.23 -5.48 5.88
C LYS A 26 24.92 -4.14 5.55
N ASP A 27 24.47 -3.44 4.51
CA ASP A 27 24.97 -2.12 4.11
C ASP A 27 24.27 -0.96 4.86
N GLY A 28 23.42 -1.27 5.84
CA GLY A 28 22.67 -0.28 6.63
C GLY A 28 21.42 0.25 5.92
N THR A 29 21.06 -0.29 4.74
CA THR A 29 19.84 0.09 4.03
C THR A 29 18.66 -0.80 4.41
N VAL A 30 17.45 -0.24 4.43
CA VAL A 30 16.21 -0.98 4.66
C VAL A 30 15.52 -1.25 3.32
N ARG A 31 15.08 -2.49 3.09
CA ARG A 31 14.32 -2.87 1.90
C ARG A 31 12.89 -3.24 2.25
N TYR A 32 11.94 -2.45 1.75
CA TYR A 32 10.51 -2.75 1.88
C TYR A 32 10.01 -3.61 0.71
N LYS A 33 9.27 -4.66 1.03
CA LYS A 33 8.73 -5.65 0.10
C LYS A 33 7.22 -5.74 0.26
N VAL A 34 6.50 -5.58 -0.84
CA VAL A 34 5.04 -5.79 -0.89
C VAL A 34 4.75 -7.07 -1.67
N THR A 35 4.15 -8.04 -1.00
CA THR A 35 3.63 -9.27 -1.61
C THR A 35 2.18 -9.06 -2.03
N GLY A 36 1.73 -9.78 -3.05
CA GLY A 36 0.38 -9.64 -3.56
C GLY A 36 0.06 -10.71 -4.57
N ARG A 37 -1.08 -10.58 -5.25
CA ARG A 37 -1.52 -11.55 -6.25
C ARG A 37 -1.35 -11.03 -7.67
N HIS A 38 -1.14 -11.94 -8.61
CA HIS A 38 -1.31 -11.68 -10.04
C HIS A 38 -2.46 -12.51 -10.59
N PHE A 39 -3.09 -11.99 -11.65
CA PHE A 39 -4.27 -12.59 -12.26
C PHE A 39 -4.06 -12.90 -13.74
N LYS A 40 -3.12 -12.19 -14.39
CA LYS A 40 -2.86 -12.39 -15.81
C LYS A 40 -2.25 -13.77 -16.03
N GLY A 41 -2.90 -14.57 -16.87
CA GLY A 41 -2.42 -15.89 -17.26
C GLY A 41 -2.58 -16.96 -16.18
N VAL A 42 -3.34 -16.68 -15.12
CA VAL A 42 -3.64 -17.67 -14.07
C VAL A 42 -4.86 -18.46 -14.49
N THR A 43 -4.67 -19.74 -14.79
CA THR A 43 -5.73 -20.65 -15.24
C THR A 43 -5.66 -22.00 -14.54
N ASP A 44 -6.81 -22.67 -14.40
CA ASP A 44 -6.89 -24.04 -13.90
C ASP A 44 -6.54 -25.08 -14.98
N ASP A 45 -6.62 -26.37 -14.62
CA ASP A 45 -6.32 -27.50 -15.51
C ASP A 45 -7.27 -27.59 -16.73
N GLU A 46 -8.44 -26.95 -16.66
CA GLU A 46 -9.40 -26.86 -17.75
C GLU A 46 -9.19 -25.61 -18.63
N GLY A 47 -8.23 -24.75 -18.27
CA GLY A 47 -7.93 -23.50 -18.96
C GLY A 47 -8.85 -22.33 -18.58
N ASN A 48 -9.70 -22.48 -17.55
CA ASN A 48 -10.53 -21.39 -17.06
C ASN A 48 -9.69 -20.42 -16.21
N THR A 49 -10.03 -19.13 -16.20
CA THR A 49 -9.32 -18.14 -15.39
C THR A 49 -9.66 -18.30 -13.91
N ILE A 50 -8.65 -18.34 -13.04
CA ILE A 50 -8.84 -18.45 -11.59
C ILE A 50 -9.08 -17.03 -11.01
N PRO A 51 -10.28 -16.74 -10.45
CA PRO A 51 -10.62 -15.40 -9.97
C PRO A 51 -9.84 -15.01 -8.71
N GLU A 52 -9.38 -15.98 -7.92
CA GLU A 52 -8.54 -15.75 -6.75
C GLU A 52 -7.15 -15.24 -7.13
N GLY A 53 -6.69 -15.52 -8.36
CA GLY A 53 -5.31 -15.29 -8.79
C GLY A 53 -4.29 -16.09 -7.98
N GLU A 54 -3.02 -15.89 -8.30
CA GLU A 54 -1.88 -16.57 -7.66
C GLU A 54 -1.00 -15.58 -6.91
N VAL A 55 -0.33 -16.05 -5.86
CA VAL A 55 0.66 -15.24 -5.14
C VAL A 55 1.83 -14.97 -6.07
N ARG A 56 2.20 -13.70 -6.20
CA ARG A 56 3.34 -13.27 -7.01
C ARG A 56 4.65 -13.77 -6.38
N LEU A 57 5.45 -14.48 -7.16
CA LEU A 57 6.78 -14.96 -6.74
C LEU A 57 7.77 -13.82 -6.47
N ASP A 58 7.73 -12.76 -7.28
CA ASP A 58 8.61 -11.60 -7.16
C ASP A 58 7.88 -10.42 -6.47
N PRO A 59 8.09 -10.16 -5.16
CA PRO A 59 7.45 -9.04 -4.48
C PRO A 59 7.89 -7.69 -5.06
N TRP A 60 7.06 -6.66 -4.92
CA TRP A 60 7.47 -5.31 -5.29
C TRP A 60 8.40 -4.73 -4.24
N ILE A 61 9.47 -4.11 -4.72
CA ILE A 61 10.32 -3.27 -3.87
C ILE A 61 9.72 -1.87 -3.88
N VAL A 62 9.39 -1.37 -2.70
CA VAL A 62 8.77 -0.05 -2.52
C VAL A 62 9.65 0.84 -1.66
N LEU A 63 9.34 2.12 -1.68
CA LEU A 63 9.97 3.12 -0.82
C LEU A 63 9.28 3.14 0.53
N GLU A 64 9.98 3.62 1.56
CA GLU A 64 9.49 3.69 2.94
C GLU A 64 8.13 4.39 3.06
N PHE A 65 7.91 5.49 2.35
CA PHE A 65 6.63 6.20 2.40
C PHE A 65 5.45 5.35 1.93
N VAL A 66 5.67 4.40 1.01
CA VAL A 66 4.63 3.46 0.57
C VAL A 66 4.35 2.45 1.66
N ALA A 67 5.39 1.93 2.32
CA ALA A 67 5.23 1.03 3.46
C ALA A 67 4.48 1.70 4.61
N GLN A 68 4.79 2.97 4.91
CA GLN A 68 4.08 3.75 5.91
C GLN A 68 2.61 3.96 5.55
N ALA A 69 2.33 4.28 4.27
CA ALA A 69 0.94 4.42 3.81
C ALA A 69 0.16 3.10 3.94
N ILE A 70 0.79 1.95 3.65
CA ILE A 70 0.19 0.63 3.86
C ILE A 70 -0.11 0.40 5.33
N ALA A 71 0.84 0.69 6.23
CA ALA A 71 0.65 0.52 7.67
C ALA A 71 -0.54 1.35 8.20
N VAL A 72 -0.69 2.59 7.74
CA VAL A 72 -1.85 3.44 8.09
C VAL A 72 -3.16 2.82 7.62
N VAL A 73 -3.21 2.31 6.39
CA VAL A 73 -4.42 1.66 5.85
C VAL A 73 -4.73 0.36 6.61
N GLU A 74 -3.71 -0.41 7.00
CA GLU A 74 -3.86 -1.61 7.81
C GLU A 74 -4.47 -1.33 9.19
N GLU A 75 -4.18 -0.18 9.78
CA GLU A 75 -4.76 0.26 11.05
C GLU A 75 -6.23 0.71 10.89
N LEU A 76 -6.54 1.42 9.80
CA LEU A 76 -7.88 1.94 9.53
C LEU A 76 -8.90 0.86 9.15
N GLU A 77 -8.46 -0.17 8.42
CA GLU A 77 -9.37 -1.22 7.95
C GLU A 77 -9.66 -2.26 9.03
N ALA A 78 -10.92 -2.57 9.28
CA ALA A 78 -11.28 -3.67 10.19
C ALA A 78 -11.12 -5.07 9.55
N GLY A 79 -11.23 -5.16 8.23
CA GLY A 79 -11.18 -6.42 7.47
C GLY A 79 -9.77 -6.83 7.06
N ASN A 80 -9.66 -7.97 6.35
CA ASN A 80 -8.36 -8.45 5.87
C ASN A 80 -7.88 -7.75 4.59
N LEU A 81 -8.79 -7.14 3.80
CA LEU A 81 -8.43 -6.41 2.58
C LEU A 81 -8.06 -4.97 2.91
N LEU A 82 -6.96 -4.46 2.35
CA LEU A 82 -6.53 -3.07 2.52
C LEU A 82 -7.46 -2.07 1.83
N PHE A 83 -8.02 -2.45 0.68
CA PHE A 83 -8.85 -1.58 -0.13
C PHE A 83 -10.24 -2.17 -0.29
N SER A 84 -10.92 -2.37 0.84
CA SER A 84 -12.29 -2.88 0.87
C SER A 84 -13.27 -1.93 0.19
N ARG A 85 -14.47 -2.43 -0.17
CA ARG A 85 -15.53 -1.56 -0.74
C ARG A 85 -16.00 -0.48 0.23
N SER A 86 -15.79 -0.63 1.54
CA SER A 86 -16.08 0.38 2.55
C SER A 86 -15.05 1.50 2.51
N PHE A 87 -13.76 1.17 2.35
CA PHE A 87 -12.68 2.14 2.19
C PHE A 87 -12.97 3.15 1.07
N SER A 88 -13.42 2.66 -0.09
CA SER A 88 -13.71 3.51 -1.26
C SER A 88 -14.98 4.36 -1.15
N ARG A 89 -15.86 4.08 -0.17
CA ARG A 89 -17.14 4.79 -0.01
C ARG A 89 -17.05 6.03 0.88
N GLY A 90 -16.06 6.10 1.78
CA GLY A 90 -15.86 7.22 2.71
C GLY A 90 -15.25 8.48 2.08
N HIS A 91 -14.56 8.36 0.93
CA HIS A 91 -13.85 9.47 0.28
C HIS A 91 -14.68 10.15 -0.84
N ARG A 92 -15.98 10.34 -0.63
CA ARG A 92 -16.73 11.39 -1.34
C ARG A 92 -16.97 12.54 -0.38
N HIS A 93 -15.88 13.17 0.07
CA HIS A 93 -16.00 14.56 0.52
C HIS A 93 -16.45 15.37 -0.71
N GLY A 94 -17.67 15.92 -0.62
CA GLY A 94 -18.09 16.96 -1.55
C GLY A 94 -17.02 18.03 -1.62
N SER A 95 -16.81 18.57 -2.82
CA SER A 95 -15.92 19.70 -3.04
C SER A 95 -16.45 20.93 -2.29
N GLU A 96 -16.06 21.10 -1.04
CA GLU A 96 -16.05 22.39 -0.38
C GLU A 96 -14.59 22.73 -0.07
N GLY A 97 -14.21 23.96 -0.45
CA GLY A 97 -12.87 24.49 -0.61
C GLY A 97 -11.77 23.91 0.28
N GLY A 98 -10.76 23.33 -0.35
CA GLY A 98 -9.50 23.01 0.32
C GLY A 98 -8.73 24.30 0.58
N ASP A 99 -8.75 24.79 1.81
CA ASP A 99 -7.66 25.62 2.32
C ASP A 99 -6.44 24.71 2.47
N ALA A 100 -5.41 24.98 1.68
CA ALA A 100 -4.16 24.24 1.73
C ALA A 100 -3.51 24.46 3.10
N VAL A 101 -3.50 23.41 3.94
CA VAL A 101 -2.67 23.37 5.14
C VAL A 101 -1.21 23.40 4.68
N THR A 102 -0.63 24.60 4.65
CA THR A 102 0.80 24.80 4.53
C THR A 102 1.44 24.49 5.88
N ALA A 103 1.53 23.20 6.21
CA ALA A 103 2.38 22.76 7.31
C ALA A 103 3.84 22.98 6.88
N ARG A 104 4.41 24.13 7.26
CA ARG A 104 5.85 24.35 7.22
C ARG A 104 6.48 23.42 8.27
N PHE A 105 7.00 22.29 7.81
CA PHE A 105 7.93 21.50 8.61
C PHE A 105 9.26 22.23 8.68
N SER A 106 9.48 22.96 9.77
CA SER A 106 10.80 23.45 10.15
C SER A 106 11.48 22.37 10.99
N TYR A 107 12.38 21.60 10.38
CA TYR A 107 13.27 20.70 11.10
C TYR A 107 14.34 21.54 11.81
N SER A 108 14.21 21.75 13.12
CA SER A 108 15.34 22.14 13.98
C SER A 108 15.79 20.91 14.75
N HIS A 109 17.07 20.56 14.58
CA HIS A 109 17.73 19.50 15.33
C HIS A 109 17.51 19.67 16.84
N GLY A 110 16.89 18.66 17.46
CA GLY A 110 16.91 18.45 18.91
C GLY A 110 15.69 18.99 19.65
N GLN A 111 14.92 18.05 20.20
CA GLN A 111 13.96 18.18 21.31
C GLN A 111 12.50 18.45 20.93
N VAL A 112 11.70 17.37 20.98
CA VAL A 112 10.23 17.40 20.96
C VAL A 112 9.76 17.75 22.36
N ALA A 113 8.99 18.84 22.50
CA ALA A 113 8.15 19.08 23.66
C ALA A 113 6.69 19.17 23.18
N CYS A 114 5.84 18.28 23.67
CA CYS A 114 4.39 18.36 23.50
C CYS A 114 3.83 19.42 24.46
N SER A 115 3.21 20.46 23.93
CA SER A 115 2.19 21.21 24.66
C SER A 115 0.93 21.25 23.80
N ALA A 116 -0.17 20.81 24.41
CA ALA A 116 -1.52 20.88 23.90
C ALA A 116 -2.18 22.16 24.40
N GLU A 117 -2.95 22.82 23.53
CA GLU A 117 -4.11 23.66 23.88
C GLU A 117 -5.24 23.37 22.89
#